data_AF-A0A5N6KSG4-F1
#
_entry.id   AF-A0A5N6KSG4-F1
#
_cell.length_a   1.000
_cell.length_b   1.000
_cell.length_c   1.000
_cell.angle_alpha   90.00
_cell.angle_beta   90.00
_cell.angle_gamma   90.00
#
_symmetry.space_group_name_H-M   'P 1'
#
loop_
_entity.id
_entity.type
_entity.pdbx_description
1 polymer ?
#
loop_
_entity_poly.entity_id
_entity_poly.type
_entity_poly.pdbx_seq_one_letter_code
_entity_poly.pdbx_strand_id
1 'polypeptide(L)'
;MLQTPPSLPSVSGIARPFTSHDIFASLDASNCPSWHQIPPSKLRPPCLALRHLPSVHPRQHAHIPSVPEVGATSAPLLSASYFIGARCRPYNDDFMKCKTDAHGKGEIDCLSEGRRVTRCAASVLDDVNKHCLEAFRAHWKCLEDENHQLWQCRKPERALNACMFAKLGLYKALPDAQGIPVYARQEQIYATKSQADKSFWEQSKEKTQDRRLLKITEQDIQKRGAEAKTPEEQERFAKWEAAVTERKETPGLYFAKKNLADHTQKLAKDNPQEFAVLRDGAVGQKAKQ
;
A
#
# COMPACT_ATOMS: atom_id res chain seq x y z
N MET A 1 -19.02 -9.11 75.67
CA MET A 1 -18.00 -8.05 75.82
C MET A 1 -16.64 -8.66 75.50
N LEU A 2 -15.67 -7.84 75.07
CA LEU A 2 -14.21 -7.86 75.39
C LEU A 2 -13.71 -9.05 76.25
N GLN A 3 -12.58 -9.76 76.01
CA GLN A 3 -11.37 -9.68 75.14
C GLN A 3 -10.79 -11.13 75.00
N THR A 4 -9.71 -11.55 74.30
CA THR A 4 -8.61 -10.96 73.48
C THR A 4 -8.04 -12.07 72.55
N PRO A 5 -7.45 -11.79 71.38
CA PRO A 5 -6.74 -12.81 70.56
C PRO A 5 -5.27 -13.04 71.01
N PRO A 6 -4.70 -14.25 70.84
CA PRO A 6 -3.29 -14.57 71.11
C PRO A 6 -2.32 -14.15 69.98
N SER A 7 -1.03 -14.22 70.27
CA SER A 7 0.09 -13.57 69.55
C SER A 7 0.56 -14.23 68.24
N LEU A 8 1.14 -13.40 67.37
CA LEU A 8 1.96 -13.81 66.21
C LEU A 8 3.39 -14.20 66.63
N PRO A 9 4.04 -15.19 65.98
CA PRO A 9 5.47 -15.43 66.08
C PRO A 9 6.30 -14.48 65.20
N SER A 10 7.57 -14.29 65.57
CA SER A 10 8.53 -13.38 64.89
C SER A 10 8.95 -13.86 63.50
N VAL A 11 9.16 -12.93 62.56
CA VAL A 11 9.79 -13.17 61.25
C VAL A 11 11.17 -12.49 61.21
N SER A 12 12.20 -13.19 61.69
CA SER A 12 13.59 -12.75 61.59
C SER A 12 14.28 -13.38 60.37
N GLY A 13 14.10 -12.78 59.19
CA GLY A 13 14.73 -13.17 57.93
C GLY A 13 15.22 -11.95 57.15
N ILE A 14 16.52 -11.64 57.23
CA ILE A 14 17.11 -10.43 56.64
C ILE A 14 17.21 -10.57 55.11
N ALA A 15 16.52 -9.70 54.38
CA ALA A 15 16.67 -9.59 52.93
C ALA A 15 18.05 -9.01 52.56
N ARG A 16 18.77 -9.69 51.66
CA ARG A 16 19.92 -9.11 50.95
C ARG A 16 19.44 -8.57 49.59
N PRO A 17 19.95 -7.42 49.12
CA PRO A 17 19.58 -6.90 47.80
C PRO A 17 20.14 -7.80 46.69
N PHE A 18 19.29 -8.13 45.71
CA PHE A 18 19.71 -8.78 44.47
C PHE A 18 20.62 -7.85 43.65
N THR A 19 21.61 -8.42 42.96
CA THR A 19 22.45 -7.68 42.02
C THR A 19 22.21 -8.14 40.59
N SER A 20 22.48 -7.28 39.60
CA SER A 20 22.03 -7.47 38.21
C SER A 20 22.61 -8.69 37.48
N HIS A 21 23.70 -9.30 37.98
CA HIS A 21 24.30 -10.48 37.36
C HIS A 21 23.43 -11.74 37.49
N ASP A 22 22.63 -11.88 38.56
CA ASP A 22 21.77 -13.05 38.78
C ASP A 22 20.66 -13.19 37.73
N ILE A 23 20.32 -12.11 37.03
CA ILE A 23 19.29 -12.09 35.98
C ILE A 23 19.75 -12.86 34.75
N PHE A 24 20.99 -12.66 34.28
CA PHE A 24 21.50 -13.26 33.04
C PHE A 24 21.78 -14.76 33.16
N ALA A 25 22.14 -15.25 34.34
CA ALA A 25 22.36 -16.68 34.59
C ALA A 25 21.07 -17.55 34.49
N SER A 26 19.88 -16.92 34.43
CA SER A 26 18.59 -17.62 34.40
C SER A 26 18.12 -18.04 33.00
N LEU A 27 18.82 -17.61 31.93
CA LEU A 27 18.41 -17.81 30.52
C LEU A 27 19.17 -18.92 29.78
N ASP A 28 19.97 -19.72 30.50
CA ASP A 28 20.76 -20.78 29.88
C ASP A 28 19.89 -21.99 29.48
N ALA A 29 19.53 -22.03 28.19
CA ALA A 29 18.66 -23.04 27.61
C ALA A 29 19.23 -24.48 27.66
N SER A 30 20.53 -24.63 27.95
CA SER A 30 21.21 -25.93 28.03
C SER A 30 20.65 -26.87 29.11
N ASN A 31 19.94 -26.33 30.11
CA ASN A 31 19.50 -27.09 31.29
C ASN A 31 17.97 -27.33 31.35
N CYS A 32 17.24 -27.07 30.26
CA CYS A 32 15.82 -27.42 30.14
C CYS A 32 15.68 -28.77 29.37
N PRO A 33 15.17 -29.85 30.00
CA PRO A 33 15.05 -31.18 29.36
C PRO A 33 14.02 -31.20 28.21
N SER A 34 14.07 -32.26 27.39
CA SER A 34 13.34 -32.32 26.12
C SER A 34 11.82 -32.12 26.26
N TRP A 35 11.33 -31.14 25.50
CA TRP A 35 10.09 -30.39 25.76
C TRP A 35 8.76 -31.12 25.59
N HIS A 36 8.79 -32.41 25.24
CA HIS A 36 7.61 -33.22 24.94
C HIS A 36 7.14 -34.12 26.10
N GLN A 37 7.92 -34.27 27.18
CA GLN A 37 7.65 -35.30 28.21
C GLN A 37 7.26 -34.75 29.60
N ILE A 38 7.23 -33.42 29.81
CA ILE A 38 6.95 -32.81 31.11
C ILE A 38 5.66 -31.97 31.06
N PRO A 39 4.70 -32.18 31.99
CA PRO A 39 3.49 -31.35 32.06
C PRO A 39 3.81 -29.92 32.51
N PRO A 40 3.05 -28.90 32.05
CA PRO A 40 3.37 -27.49 32.28
C PRO A 40 3.47 -27.09 33.76
N SER A 41 2.76 -27.78 34.64
CA SER A 41 2.78 -27.57 36.10
C SER A 41 4.09 -27.97 36.79
N LYS A 42 5.02 -28.66 36.12
CA LYS A 42 6.32 -29.09 36.68
C LYS A 42 7.52 -28.30 36.14
N LEU A 43 7.28 -27.26 35.34
CA LEU A 43 8.34 -26.50 34.65
C LEU A 43 8.61 -25.16 35.34
N ARG A 44 9.89 -24.84 35.57
CA ARG A 44 10.30 -23.53 36.13
C ARG A 44 10.06 -22.41 35.10
N PRO A 45 9.72 -21.19 35.54
CA PRO A 45 9.36 -20.08 34.65
C PRO A 45 10.34 -19.75 33.50
N PRO A 46 11.68 -19.72 33.66
CA PRO A 46 12.58 -19.44 32.53
C PRO A 46 12.49 -20.50 31.42
N CYS A 47 12.41 -21.79 31.80
CA CYS A 47 12.14 -22.84 30.83
C CYS A 47 10.76 -22.63 30.17
N LEU A 48 9.72 -22.31 30.94
CA LEU A 48 8.34 -22.15 30.43
C LEU A 48 8.24 -21.10 29.30
N ALA A 49 9.05 -20.04 29.34
CA ALA A 49 9.16 -19.06 28.27
C ALA A 49 9.79 -19.63 26.97
N LEU A 50 10.80 -20.49 27.08
CA LEU A 50 11.46 -21.13 25.91
C LEU A 50 10.51 -22.02 25.11
N ARG A 51 9.44 -22.54 25.73
CA ARG A 51 8.45 -23.43 25.09
C ARG A 51 7.68 -22.78 23.93
N HIS A 52 7.69 -21.45 23.82
CA HIS A 52 7.05 -20.69 22.75
C HIS A 52 8.03 -20.16 21.69
N LEU A 53 9.32 -20.54 21.75
CA LEU A 53 10.28 -20.16 20.71
C LEU A 53 9.99 -20.83 19.36
N PRO A 54 10.04 -20.09 18.24
CA PRO A 54 9.86 -20.66 16.91
C PRO A 54 11.05 -21.54 16.52
N SER A 55 10.84 -22.85 16.47
CA SER A 55 11.85 -23.82 16.01
C SER A 55 11.79 -24.00 14.49
N VAL A 56 12.66 -23.28 13.78
CA VAL A 56 12.86 -23.49 12.33
C VAL A 56 13.54 -24.84 12.12
N HIS A 57 12.86 -25.75 11.41
CA HIS A 57 13.33 -27.12 11.17
C HIS A 57 13.97 -27.24 9.77
N PRO A 58 15.30 -27.33 9.62
CA PRO A 58 15.94 -27.56 8.34
C PRO A 58 15.78 -29.03 7.90
N ARG A 59 14.65 -29.36 7.27
CA ARG A 59 14.45 -30.62 6.55
C ARG A 59 13.98 -30.37 5.13
N GLN A 60 14.67 -31.00 4.17
CA GLN A 60 14.28 -31.08 2.78
C GLN A 60 14.12 -32.57 2.43
N HIS A 61 13.05 -32.93 1.73
CA HIS A 61 12.71 -34.32 1.40
C HIS A 61 12.93 -34.58 -0.09
N ALA A 62 13.99 -35.32 -0.44
CA ALA A 62 14.50 -35.44 -1.81
C ALA A 62 13.51 -36.00 -2.86
N HIS A 63 12.43 -36.66 -2.45
CA HIS A 63 11.39 -37.18 -3.34
C HIS A 63 10.37 -36.10 -3.77
N ILE A 64 10.28 -34.96 -3.09
CA ILE A 64 9.31 -33.90 -3.40
C ILE A 64 9.98 -32.86 -4.31
N PRO A 65 9.49 -32.66 -5.56
CA PRO A 65 10.09 -31.67 -6.47
C PRO A 65 9.82 -30.24 -5.99
N SER A 66 10.86 -29.41 -6.00
CA SER A 66 10.79 -28.00 -5.64
C SER A 66 9.86 -27.21 -6.57
N VAL A 67 9.25 -26.15 -6.04
CA VAL A 67 8.36 -25.22 -6.75
C VAL A 67 8.68 -23.79 -6.31
N PRO A 68 8.65 -22.80 -7.22
CA PRO A 68 8.75 -21.40 -6.83
C PRO A 68 7.54 -21.00 -5.98
N GLU A 69 7.80 -20.57 -4.75
CA GLU A 69 6.77 -20.04 -3.85
C GLU A 69 6.26 -18.67 -4.30
N VAL A 70 5.03 -18.32 -3.88
CA VAL A 70 4.30 -17.13 -4.36
C VAL A 70 5.02 -15.80 -4.06
N GLY A 71 5.84 -15.74 -2.99
CA GLY A 71 6.74 -14.62 -2.67
C GLY A 71 6.07 -13.27 -2.32
N ALA A 72 4.74 -13.17 -2.33
CA ALA A 72 4.00 -11.94 -2.07
C ALA A 72 3.62 -11.75 -0.59
N THR A 73 3.61 -10.49 -0.14
CA THR A 73 3.05 -10.10 1.17
C THR A 73 1.52 -10.03 1.13
N SER A 74 0.91 -9.82 2.30
CA SER A 74 -0.55 -9.80 2.52
C SER A 74 -1.31 -8.83 1.60
N ALA A 75 -0.96 -7.55 1.55
CA ALA A 75 -1.70 -6.58 0.73
C ALA A 75 -1.61 -6.82 -0.80
N PRO A 76 -0.46 -7.09 -1.43
CA PRO A 76 -0.43 -7.42 -2.86
C PRO A 76 -1.14 -8.75 -3.17
N LEU A 77 -1.08 -9.74 -2.28
CA LEU A 77 -1.83 -11.00 -2.46
C LEU A 77 -3.35 -10.76 -2.34
N LEU A 78 -3.80 -9.95 -1.38
CA LEU A 78 -5.20 -9.53 -1.24
C LEU A 78 -5.66 -8.69 -2.44
N SER A 79 -4.82 -7.78 -2.94
CA SER A 79 -5.08 -7.01 -4.16
C SER A 79 -5.20 -7.90 -5.40
N ALA A 80 -4.46 -8.99 -5.48
CA ALA A 80 -4.48 -9.93 -6.60
C ALA A 80 -5.57 -11.02 -6.47
N SER A 81 -6.11 -11.24 -5.26
CA SER A 81 -7.00 -12.35 -4.90
C SER A 81 -8.12 -12.64 -5.90
N TYR A 82 -8.85 -11.63 -6.35
CA TYR A 82 -9.94 -11.78 -7.31
C TYR A 82 -9.47 -12.18 -8.72
N PHE A 83 -8.28 -11.73 -9.15
CA PHE A 83 -7.70 -12.10 -10.45
C PHE A 83 -7.07 -13.50 -10.41
N ILE A 84 -6.46 -13.87 -9.28
CA ILE A 84 -6.03 -15.25 -9.00
C ILE A 84 -7.26 -16.17 -8.99
N GLY A 85 -8.34 -15.78 -8.31
CA GLY A 85 -9.61 -16.50 -8.32
C GLY A 85 -10.18 -16.67 -9.73
N ALA A 86 -10.17 -15.64 -10.56
CA ALA A 86 -10.69 -15.70 -11.93
C ALA A 86 -9.90 -16.65 -12.85
N ARG A 87 -8.55 -16.66 -12.79
CA ARG A 87 -7.70 -17.50 -13.66
C ARG A 87 -7.46 -18.90 -13.10
N CYS A 88 -7.31 -19.04 -11.78
CA CYS A 88 -6.88 -20.27 -11.12
C CYS A 88 -8.03 -21.10 -10.52
N ARG A 89 -9.28 -20.68 -10.73
CA ARG A 89 -10.48 -21.39 -10.24
C ARG A 89 -10.43 -22.91 -10.37
N PRO A 90 -10.23 -23.53 -11.56
CA PRO A 90 -10.26 -24.99 -11.67
C PRO A 90 -9.22 -25.67 -10.78
N TYR A 91 -7.98 -25.14 -10.72
CA TYR A 91 -6.92 -25.71 -9.90
C TYR A 91 -7.22 -25.59 -8.39
N ASN A 92 -7.85 -24.49 -7.98
CA ASN A 92 -8.27 -24.28 -6.59
C ASN A 92 -9.42 -25.23 -6.21
N ASP A 93 -10.43 -25.34 -7.08
CA ASP A 93 -11.60 -26.20 -6.90
C ASP A 93 -11.18 -27.69 -6.88
N ASP A 94 -10.26 -28.11 -7.78
CA ASP A 94 -9.66 -29.46 -7.81
C ASP A 94 -8.84 -29.77 -6.55
N PHE A 95 -8.02 -28.82 -6.07
CA PHE A 95 -7.23 -28.99 -4.83
C PHE A 95 -8.13 -29.16 -3.60
N MET A 96 -9.17 -28.32 -3.47
CA MET A 96 -10.14 -28.41 -2.36
C MET A 96 -10.99 -29.69 -2.44
N LYS A 97 -11.34 -30.13 -3.65
CA LYS A 97 -12.00 -31.42 -3.86
C LYS A 97 -11.10 -32.59 -3.44
N CYS A 98 -9.85 -32.64 -3.93
CA CYS A 98 -8.88 -33.65 -3.54
C CYS A 98 -8.73 -33.72 -2.01
N LYS A 99 -8.61 -32.57 -1.33
CA LYS A 99 -8.49 -32.52 0.13
C LYS A 99 -9.72 -33.06 0.87
N THR A 100 -10.91 -32.91 0.27
CA THR A 100 -12.19 -33.41 0.81
C THR A 100 -12.30 -34.93 0.61
N ASP A 101 -12.00 -35.41 -0.60
CA ASP A 101 -12.06 -36.83 -0.98
C ASP A 101 -10.97 -37.67 -0.25
N ALA A 102 -9.84 -37.06 0.12
CA ALA A 102 -8.72 -37.73 0.81
C ALA A 102 -8.94 -37.99 2.32
N HIS A 103 -10.11 -37.66 2.88
CA HIS A 103 -10.55 -38.01 4.24
C HIS A 103 -9.48 -37.88 5.36
N GLY A 104 -8.73 -36.77 5.37
CA GLY A 104 -7.68 -36.50 6.36
C GLY A 104 -6.24 -36.86 5.95
N LYS A 105 -6.00 -37.23 4.68
CA LYS A 105 -4.65 -37.42 4.09
C LYS A 105 -4.24 -36.37 3.05
N GLY A 106 -5.09 -35.36 2.81
CA GLY A 106 -4.94 -34.40 1.71
C GLY A 106 -3.60 -33.64 1.72
N GLU A 107 -2.98 -33.46 2.89
CA GLU A 107 -1.65 -32.87 3.09
C GLU A 107 -0.52 -33.64 2.37
N ILE A 108 -0.69 -34.94 2.13
CA ILE A 108 0.29 -35.81 1.44
C ILE A 108 -0.19 -36.09 0.01
N ASP A 109 -1.45 -36.50 -0.13
CA ASP A 109 -1.97 -37.02 -1.40
C ASP A 109 -2.21 -35.90 -2.43
N CYS A 110 -2.61 -34.69 -2.00
CA CYS A 110 -2.93 -33.56 -2.88
C CYS A 110 -1.74 -32.64 -3.19
N LEU A 111 -0.50 -33.07 -2.89
CA LEU A 111 0.71 -32.30 -3.17
C LEU A 111 0.93 -32.02 -4.67
N SER A 112 0.34 -32.80 -5.59
CA SER A 112 0.37 -32.50 -7.02
C SER A 112 -0.44 -31.25 -7.36
N GLU A 113 -1.64 -31.13 -6.80
CA GLU A 113 -2.60 -30.08 -7.12
C GLU A 113 -2.23 -28.76 -6.43
N GLY A 114 -1.72 -28.83 -5.19
CA GLY A 114 -1.14 -27.66 -4.51
C GLY A 114 -0.01 -27.02 -5.33
N ARG A 115 0.86 -27.83 -5.96
CA ARG A 115 1.91 -27.34 -6.87
C ARG A 115 1.35 -26.68 -8.14
N ARG A 116 0.15 -27.08 -8.63
CA ARG A 116 -0.51 -26.41 -9.76
C ARG A 116 -1.11 -25.06 -9.34
N VAL A 117 -1.75 -25.01 -8.17
CA VAL A 117 -2.28 -23.78 -7.56
C VAL A 117 -1.18 -22.73 -7.37
N THR A 118 -0.07 -23.08 -6.72
CA THR A 118 1.05 -22.15 -6.47
C THR A 118 1.63 -21.59 -7.78
N ARG A 119 1.84 -22.45 -8.80
CA ARG A 119 2.33 -22.02 -10.12
C ARG A 119 1.34 -21.09 -10.84
N CYS A 120 0.03 -21.35 -10.75
CA CYS A 120 -0.98 -20.47 -11.33
C CYS A 120 -0.98 -19.10 -10.64
N ALA A 121 -0.98 -19.06 -9.30
CA ALA A 121 -0.94 -17.82 -8.52
C ALA A 121 0.32 -16.99 -8.82
N ALA A 122 1.49 -17.62 -8.89
CA ALA A 122 2.73 -16.96 -9.30
C ALA A 122 2.63 -16.35 -10.71
N SER A 123 2.10 -17.10 -11.70
CA SER A 123 1.93 -16.58 -13.07
C SER A 123 1.01 -15.36 -13.15
N VAL A 124 -0.04 -15.28 -12.32
CA VAL A 124 -0.90 -14.09 -12.23
C VAL A 124 -0.12 -12.88 -11.71
N LEU A 125 0.68 -13.06 -10.66
CA LEU A 125 1.47 -11.98 -10.08
C LEU A 125 2.58 -11.49 -11.03
N ASP A 126 3.24 -12.41 -11.75
CA ASP A 126 4.20 -12.06 -12.79
C ASP A 126 3.55 -11.23 -13.91
N ASP A 127 2.36 -11.61 -14.37
CA ASP A 127 1.65 -10.89 -15.44
C ASP A 127 1.13 -9.52 -14.95
N VAL A 128 0.66 -9.43 -13.70
CA VAL A 128 0.35 -8.15 -13.02
C VAL A 128 1.60 -7.24 -12.96
N ASN A 129 2.76 -7.80 -12.59
CA ASN A 129 4.02 -7.06 -12.51
C ASN A 129 4.55 -6.60 -13.89
N LYS A 130 4.27 -7.34 -14.96
CA LYS A 130 4.63 -6.94 -16.34
C LYS A 130 3.71 -5.84 -16.90
N HIS A 131 2.41 -5.87 -16.59
CA HIS A 131 1.41 -5.06 -17.31
C HIS A 131 0.76 -3.93 -16.50
N CYS A 132 0.58 -4.08 -15.19
CA CYS A 132 -0.25 -3.18 -14.37
C CYS A 132 0.41 -2.72 -13.06
N LEU A 133 1.74 -2.85 -12.97
CA LEU A 133 2.54 -2.65 -11.75
C LEU A 133 2.34 -1.30 -11.04
N GLU A 134 2.13 -0.19 -11.75
CA GLU A 134 1.89 1.11 -11.12
C GLU A 134 0.52 1.17 -10.41
N ALA A 135 -0.55 0.78 -11.10
CA ALA A 135 -1.89 0.72 -10.52
C ALA A 135 -1.99 -0.31 -9.39
N PHE A 136 -1.30 -1.45 -9.54
CA PHE A 136 -1.19 -2.48 -8.50
C PHE A 136 -0.49 -1.95 -7.24
N ARG A 137 0.67 -1.27 -7.41
CA ARG A 137 1.39 -0.61 -6.30
C ARG A 137 0.59 0.51 -5.65
N ALA A 138 -0.21 1.25 -6.41
CA ALA A 138 -1.12 2.26 -5.84
C ALA A 138 -2.25 1.64 -5.01
N HIS A 139 -2.77 0.47 -5.40
CA HIS A 139 -3.82 -0.22 -4.65
C HIS A 139 -3.30 -0.90 -3.39
N TRP A 140 -2.26 -1.75 -3.47
CA TRP A 140 -1.81 -2.49 -2.28
C TRP A 140 -1.19 -1.58 -1.21
N LYS A 141 -0.55 -0.45 -1.58
CA LYS A 141 -0.08 0.52 -0.59
C LYS A 141 -1.22 1.11 0.23
N CYS A 142 -2.31 1.50 -0.44
CA CYS A 142 -3.53 1.95 0.25
C CYS A 142 -4.08 0.88 1.19
N LEU A 143 -4.01 -0.41 0.82
CA LEU A 143 -4.45 -1.48 1.72
C LEU A 143 -3.57 -1.59 2.97
N GLU A 144 -2.24 -1.51 2.86
CA GLU A 144 -1.35 -1.54 4.04
C GLU A 144 -1.63 -0.36 4.99
N ASP A 145 -1.87 0.85 4.45
CA ASP A 145 -2.21 2.04 5.25
C ASP A 145 -3.57 1.90 5.97
N GLU A 146 -4.52 1.15 5.41
CA GLU A 146 -5.94 1.10 5.81
C GLU A 146 -6.34 -0.22 6.50
N ASN A 147 -5.41 -0.92 7.15
CA ASN A 147 -5.67 -2.22 7.82
C ASN A 147 -6.38 -3.23 6.88
N HIS A 148 -5.92 -3.27 5.63
CA HIS A 148 -6.43 -4.09 4.52
C HIS A 148 -7.93 -3.87 4.15
N GLN A 149 -8.55 -2.75 4.56
CA GLN A 149 -9.96 -2.45 4.30
C GLN A 149 -10.24 -2.07 2.82
N LEU A 150 -10.68 -3.05 2.03
CA LEU A 150 -11.00 -2.91 0.60
C LEU A 150 -11.95 -1.74 0.25
N TRP A 151 -12.84 -1.32 1.15
CA TRP A 151 -13.78 -0.22 0.89
C TRP A 151 -13.15 1.18 0.94
N GLN A 152 -12.01 1.34 1.60
CA GLN A 152 -11.25 2.59 1.60
C GLN A 152 -10.53 2.79 0.25
N CYS A 153 -10.03 1.71 -0.33
CA CYS A 153 -9.12 1.71 -1.49
C CYS A 153 -9.79 1.58 -2.86
N ARG A 154 -11.09 1.91 -2.97
CA ARG A 154 -11.86 1.82 -4.23
C ARG A 154 -11.29 2.68 -5.37
N LYS A 155 -10.70 3.84 -5.07
CA LYS A 155 -10.08 4.73 -6.07
C LYS A 155 -8.99 4.00 -6.88
N PRO A 156 -7.90 3.51 -6.26
CA PRO A 156 -6.91 2.71 -6.98
C PRO A 156 -7.44 1.32 -7.40
N GLU A 157 -8.45 0.76 -6.73
CA GLU A 157 -9.09 -0.51 -7.18
C GLU A 157 -9.69 -0.37 -8.58
N ARG A 158 -10.45 0.70 -8.85
CA ARG A 158 -11.04 0.94 -10.18
C ARG A 158 -9.97 1.10 -11.27
N ALA A 159 -8.85 1.76 -10.95
CA ALA A 159 -7.71 1.91 -11.87
C ALA A 159 -7.02 0.56 -12.16
N LEU A 160 -6.81 -0.27 -11.12
CA LEU A 160 -6.27 -1.62 -11.27
C LEU A 160 -7.21 -2.51 -12.10
N ASN A 161 -8.50 -2.54 -11.76
CA ASN A 161 -9.52 -3.30 -12.50
C ASN A 161 -9.56 -2.93 -13.98
N ALA A 162 -9.48 -1.64 -14.31
CA ALA A 162 -9.45 -1.16 -15.69
C ALA A 162 -8.19 -1.63 -16.43
N CYS A 163 -7.01 -1.57 -15.80
CA CYS A 163 -5.77 -2.06 -16.39
C CYS A 163 -5.79 -3.59 -16.62
N MET A 164 -6.22 -4.36 -15.61
CA MET A 164 -6.30 -5.82 -15.67
C MET A 164 -7.26 -6.30 -16.76
N PHE A 165 -8.42 -5.66 -16.90
CA PHE A 165 -9.35 -5.94 -17.99
C PHE A 165 -8.74 -5.59 -19.35
N ALA A 166 -8.16 -4.39 -19.51
CA ALA A 166 -7.62 -3.89 -20.78
C ALA A 166 -6.31 -4.58 -21.24
N LYS A 167 -5.59 -5.30 -20.37
CA LYS A 167 -4.32 -5.98 -20.71
C LYS A 167 -4.36 -7.50 -20.62
N LEU A 168 -5.16 -8.06 -19.70
CA LEU A 168 -5.20 -9.50 -19.43
C LEU A 168 -6.61 -10.11 -19.59
N GLY A 169 -7.63 -9.32 -19.88
CA GLY A 169 -9.03 -9.77 -19.98
C GLY A 169 -9.64 -10.21 -18.63
N LEU A 170 -8.88 -10.15 -17.53
CA LEU A 170 -9.31 -10.60 -16.22
C LEU A 170 -10.17 -9.53 -15.55
N TYR A 171 -11.45 -9.85 -15.32
CA TYR A 171 -12.39 -9.00 -14.60
C TYR A 171 -12.63 -9.53 -13.17
N LYS A 172 -12.94 -8.60 -12.25
CA LYS A 172 -13.33 -8.95 -10.89
C LYS A 172 -14.78 -9.43 -10.87
N ALA A 173 -14.98 -10.74 -10.95
CA ALA A 173 -16.27 -11.35 -10.68
C ALA A 173 -16.56 -11.39 -9.18
N LEU A 174 -17.82 -11.21 -8.80
CA LEU A 174 -18.37 -11.69 -7.53
C LEU A 174 -19.40 -12.77 -7.89
N PRO A 175 -19.25 -14.03 -7.42
CA PRO A 175 -20.34 -14.99 -7.50
C PRO A 175 -21.55 -14.44 -6.72
N ASP A 176 -22.74 -14.77 -7.18
CA ASP A 176 -24.03 -14.54 -6.50
C ASP A 176 -24.36 -13.07 -6.15
N ALA A 177 -23.65 -12.11 -6.74
CA ALA A 177 -23.87 -10.68 -6.55
C ALA A 177 -25.16 -10.20 -7.24
N GLN A 178 -26.19 -9.96 -6.43
CA GLN A 178 -27.47 -9.41 -6.88
C GLN A 178 -27.38 -7.88 -7.03
N GLY A 179 -27.72 -7.35 -8.20
CA GLY A 179 -27.70 -5.91 -8.49
C GLY A 179 -26.28 -5.32 -8.64
N ILE A 180 -26.12 -4.02 -8.36
CA ILE A 180 -24.84 -3.32 -8.56
C ILE A 180 -23.83 -3.76 -7.48
N PRO A 181 -22.69 -4.38 -7.85
CA PRO A 181 -21.73 -4.93 -6.91
C PRO A 181 -21.02 -3.81 -6.13
N VAL A 182 -20.68 -4.07 -4.87
CA VAL A 182 -20.27 -3.04 -3.90
C VAL A 182 -19.09 -2.18 -4.38
N TYR A 183 -18.10 -2.77 -5.08
CA TYR A 183 -16.93 -2.04 -5.60
C TYR A 183 -17.26 -1.09 -6.78
N ALA A 184 -18.37 -1.34 -7.49
CA ALA A 184 -18.79 -0.56 -8.66
C ALA A 184 -19.75 0.60 -8.30
N ARG A 185 -20.40 0.56 -7.12
CA ARG A 185 -21.23 1.66 -6.61
C ARG A 185 -20.40 2.94 -6.56
N GLN A 186 -21.00 4.07 -6.97
CA GLN A 186 -20.31 5.37 -7.05
C GLN A 186 -19.81 5.80 -5.66
N GLU A 187 -20.68 5.76 -4.66
CA GLU A 187 -20.40 6.10 -3.26
C GLU A 187 -20.24 4.84 -2.38
N GLN A 188 -19.68 5.01 -1.17
CA GLN A 188 -19.51 3.93 -0.17
C GLN A 188 -19.83 4.47 1.22
N ILE A 189 -20.85 3.90 1.89
CA ILE A 189 -21.30 4.33 3.22
C ILE A 189 -20.31 4.07 4.37
N TYR A 190 -19.27 3.25 4.14
CA TYR A 190 -18.26 2.89 5.14
C TYR A 190 -16.85 3.43 4.84
N ALA A 191 -16.69 4.21 3.76
CA ALA A 191 -15.38 4.80 3.44
C ALA A 191 -15.16 6.05 4.30
N THR A 192 -14.16 6.02 5.19
CA THR A 192 -13.75 7.18 6.00
C THR A 192 -13.01 8.21 5.17
N LYS A 193 -12.35 7.77 4.09
CA LYS A 193 -11.79 8.63 3.04
C LYS A 193 -12.82 8.80 1.91
N SER A 194 -13.31 10.03 1.72
CA SER A 194 -14.26 10.33 0.65
C SER A 194 -13.69 9.96 -0.72
N GLN A 195 -14.55 9.48 -1.64
CA GLN A 195 -14.07 9.14 -2.98
C GLN A 195 -13.77 10.37 -3.85
N ALA A 196 -14.33 11.55 -3.55
CA ALA A 196 -13.90 12.80 -4.16
C ALA A 196 -12.49 13.19 -3.68
N ASP A 197 -12.23 13.09 -2.39
CA ASP A 197 -11.03 13.67 -1.78
C ASP A 197 -9.78 12.80 -1.99
N LYS A 198 -9.04 13.08 -3.07
CA LYS A 198 -7.72 13.65 -2.80
C LYS A 198 -8.01 15.09 -2.38
N SER A 199 -7.58 15.52 -1.18
CA SER A 199 -7.80 16.91 -0.78
C SER A 199 -7.28 17.86 -1.86
N PHE A 200 -7.82 19.09 -1.97
CA PHE A 200 -7.28 20.07 -2.93
C PHE A 200 -5.76 20.19 -2.79
N TRP A 201 -5.25 20.10 -1.56
CA TRP A 201 -3.82 20.07 -1.24
C TRP A 201 -3.09 18.80 -1.70
N GLU A 202 -3.68 17.60 -1.63
CA GLU A 202 -3.11 16.39 -2.26
C GLU A 202 -3.06 16.50 -3.79
N GLN A 203 -4.16 16.95 -4.41
CA GLN A 203 -4.21 17.15 -5.86
C GLN A 203 -3.17 18.19 -6.32
N SER A 204 -2.98 19.25 -5.52
CA SER A 204 -1.89 20.21 -5.72
C SER A 204 -0.51 19.58 -5.50
N LYS A 205 -0.26 18.81 -4.42
CA LYS A 205 1.04 18.13 -4.16
C LYS A 205 1.45 17.17 -5.28
N GLU A 206 0.48 16.52 -5.92
CA GLU A 206 0.68 15.59 -7.04
C GLU A 206 0.88 16.33 -8.36
N LYS A 207 0.16 17.43 -8.62
CA LYS A 207 0.52 18.39 -9.68
C LYS A 207 1.92 19.00 -9.44
N THR A 208 2.35 19.13 -8.19
CA THR A 208 3.72 19.46 -7.77
C THR A 208 4.68 18.25 -7.88
N GLN A 209 4.37 17.22 -8.68
CA GLN A 209 5.40 16.39 -9.35
C GLN A 209 6.05 17.11 -10.55
N ASP A 210 5.62 18.32 -10.88
CA ASP A 210 6.45 19.37 -11.51
C ASP A 210 7.65 19.83 -10.61
N ARG A 211 8.05 18.97 -9.65
CA ARG A 211 9.10 19.15 -8.62
C ARG A 211 10.51 19.25 -9.18
N ARG A 212 10.68 19.20 -10.51
CA ARG A 212 11.91 19.61 -11.19
C ARG A 212 12.14 21.11 -11.06
N LEU A 213 11.10 21.93 -11.13
CA LEU A 213 11.23 23.39 -11.14
C LEU A 213 11.48 23.98 -9.74
N LEU A 214 10.96 23.36 -8.68
CA LEU A 214 11.29 23.71 -7.28
C LEU A 214 12.71 23.30 -6.85
N LYS A 215 13.46 22.60 -7.71
CA LYS A 215 14.87 22.25 -7.48
C LYS A 215 15.86 23.10 -8.28
N ILE A 216 15.38 24.11 -9.03
CA ILE A 216 16.25 25.04 -9.77
C ILE A 216 17.02 25.92 -8.78
N THR A 217 18.30 25.61 -8.64
CA THR A 217 19.27 26.42 -7.91
C THR A 217 19.62 27.68 -8.71
N GLU A 218 20.28 28.65 -8.08
CA GLU A 218 20.81 29.82 -8.80
C GLU A 218 21.91 29.42 -9.80
N GLN A 219 22.64 28.34 -9.52
CA GLN A 219 23.65 27.77 -10.43
C GLN A 219 23.00 27.24 -11.72
N ASP A 220 21.81 26.62 -11.64
CA ASP A 220 21.04 26.19 -12.82
C ASP A 220 20.54 27.37 -13.67
N ILE A 221 20.20 28.49 -13.04
CA ILE A 221 19.76 29.72 -13.70
C ILE A 221 20.96 30.38 -14.42
N GLN A 222 22.07 30.60 -13.70
CA GLN A 222 23.30 31.18 -14.24
C GLN A 222 23.85 30.35 -15.42
N LYS A 223 23.87 29.02 -15.30
CA LYS A 223 24.30 28.13 -16.39
C LYS A 223 23.42 28.29 -17.64
N ARG A 224 22.10 28.36 -17.48
CA ARG A 224 21.16 28.55 -18.59
C ARG A 224 21.26 29.94 -19.22
N GLY A 225 21.56 30.97 -18.44
CA GLY A 225 21.87 32.30 -18.96
C GLY A 225 23.13 32.31 -19.83
N ALA A 226 24.18 31.60 -19.40
CA ALA A 226 25.43 31.45 -20.17
C ALA A 226 25.29 30.60 -21.45
N GLU A 227 24.23 29.78 -21.56
CA GLU A 227 23.92 28.99 -22.75
C GLU A 227 23.17 29.81 -23.85
N ALA A 228 22.52 30.92 -23.49
CA ALA A 228 21.71 31.74 -24.41
C ALA A 228 22.56 32.77 -25.21
N LYS A 229 22.88 32.43 -26.48
CA LYS A 229 23.80 33.21 -27.32
C LYS A 229 23.12 34.15 -28.30
N THR A 230 21.91 33.84 -28.74
CA THR A 230 21.12 34.68 -29.64
C THR A 230 20.16 35.59 -28.86
N PRO A 231 19.77 36.77 -29.41
CA PRO A 231 18.81 37.65 -28.74
C PRO A 231 17.43 36.99 -28.51
N GLU A 232 16.99 36.10 -29.40
CA GLU A 232 15.74 35.34 -29.24
C GLU A 232 15.83 34.34 -28.06
N GLU A 233 16.98 33.66 -27.90
CA GLU A 233 17.22 32.79 -26.74
C GLU A 233 17.29 33.59 -25.44
N GLN A 234 17.85 34.80 -25.47
CA GLN A 234 17.93 35.69 -24.30
C GLN A 234 16.55 36.22 -23.89
N GLU A 235 15.70 36.61 -24.84
CA GLU A 235 14.31 36.98 -24.55
C GLU A 235 13.51 35.78 -23.99
N ARG A 236 13.75 34.57 -24.54
CA ARG A 236 13.14 33.32 -24.07
C ARG A 236 13.63 32.90 -22.69
N PHE A 237 14.90 33.16 -22.37
CA PHE A 237 15.50 32.96 -21.06
C PHE A 237 14.91 33.93 -20.04
N ALA A 238 14.84 35.23 -20.34
CA ALA A 238 14.25 36.23 -19.45
C ALA A 238 12.77 35.93 -19.12
N LYS A 239 11.99 35.50 -20.11
CA LYS A 239 10.60 35.02 -19.91
C LYS A 239 10.53 33.77 -19.02
N TRP A 240 11.51 32.87 -19.11
CA TRP A 240 11.59 31.68 -18.25
C TRP A 240 12.02 32.04 -16.82
N GLU A 241 13.02 32.91 -16.67
CA GLU A 241 13.54 33.37 -15.37
C GLU A 241 12.46 34.12 -14.58
N ALA A 242 11.77 35.07 -15.20
CA ALA A 242 10.63 35.77 -14.57
C ALA A 242 9.53 34.79 -14.08
N ALA A 243 9.24 33.75 -14.88
CA ALA A 243 8.27 32.71 -14.51
C ALA A 243 8.79 31.70 -13.45
N VAL A 244 10.10 31.64 -13.22
CA VAL A 244 10.71 30.92 -12.08
C VAL A 244 10.64 31.77 -10.83
N THR A 245 10.94 33.07 -10.91
CA THR A 245 10.90 34.02 -9.79
C THR A 245 9.48 34.21 -9.26
N GLU A 246 8.49 34.50 -10.12
CA GLU A 246 7.08 34.64 -9.70
C GLU A 246 6.57 33.37 -9.00
N ARG A 247 6.98 32.19 -9.48
CA ARG A 247 6.63 30.89 -8.89
C ARG A 247 7.35 30.63 -7.56
N LYS A 248 8.56 31.17 -7.33
CA LYS A 248 9.27 31.10 -6.05
C LYS A 248 8.62 32.03 -5.01
N GLU A 249 8.27 33.26 -5.39
CA GLU A 249 7.74 34.29 -4.50
C GLU A 249 6.25 34.10 -4.16
N THR A 250 5.40 33.80 -5.15
CA THR A 250 3.94 33.68 -4.96
C THR A 250 3.34 32.41 -5.57
N PRO A 251 3.70 31.21 -5.08
CA PRO A 251 3.31 29.93 -5.69
C PRO A 251 1.81 29.80 -5.99
N GLY A 252 0.94 30.19 -5.05
CA GLY A 252 -0.52 30.12 -5.22
C GLY A 252 -1.05 31.08 -6.29
N LEU A 253 -0.49 32.29 -6.37
CA LEU A 253 -0.90 33.31 -7.34
C LEU A 253 -0.47 32.91 -8.76
N TYR A 254 0.75 32.38 -8.91
CA TYR A 254 1.25 31.82 -10.17
C TYR A 254 0.31 30.72 -10.72
N PHE A 255 -0.08 29.75 -9.88
CA PHE A 255 -1.01 28.70 -10.31
C PHE A 255 -2.42 29.23 -10.61
N ALA A 256 -2.92 30.23 -9.87
CA ALA A 256 -4.19 30.87 -10.17
C ALA A 256 -4.18 31.56 -11.55
N LYS A 257 -3.16 32.40 -11.81
CA LYS A 257 -2.94 33.06 -13.11
C LYS A 257 -2.83 32.05 -14.25
N LYS A 258 -2.03 30.98 -14.06
CA LYS A 258 -1.86 29.94 -15.09
C LYS A 258 -3.16 29.17 -15.37
N ASN A 259 -3.88 28.71 -14.35
CA ASN A 259 -5.15 28.01 -14.54
C ASN A 259 -6.17 28.88 -15.30
N LEU A 260 -6.21 30.19 -15.01
CA LEU A 260 -7.08 31.15 -15.71
C LEU A 260 -6.67 31.33 -17.18
N ALA A 261 -5.36 31.40 -17.48
CA ALA A 261 -4.82 31.44 -18.83
C ALA A 261 -5.11 30.14 -19.62
N ASP A 262 -4.88 28.97 -19.01
CA ASP A 262 -5.15 27.67 -19.63
C ASP A 262 -6.67 27.50 -19.90
N HIS A 263 -7.53 27.97 -18.99
CA HIS A 263 -8.99 27.96 -19.16
C HIS A 263 -9.48 28.93 -20.25
N THR A 264 -8.91 30.14 -20.33
CA THR A 264 -9.27 31.09 -21.41
C THR A 264 -8.77 30.64 -22.78
N GLN A 265 -7.57 30.03 -22.86
CA GLN A 265 -7.09 29.39 -24.09
C GLN A 265 -7.96 28.19 -24.50
N LYS A 266 -8.55 27.46 -23.54
CA LYS A 266 -9.51 26.39 -23.84
C LYS A 266 -10.81 26.97 -24.39
N LEU A 267 -11.41 27.97 -23.73
CA LEU A 267 -12.61 28.66 -24.23
C LEU A 267 -12.41 29.24 -25.65
N ALA A 268 -11.23 29.83 -25.92
CA ALA A 268 -10.88 30.36 -27.24
C ALA A 268 -10.79 29.30 -28.36
N LYS A 269 -10.60 28.02 -28.01
CA LYS A 269 -10.58 26.90 -28.96
C LYS A 269 -11.95 26.22 -29.07
N ASP A 270 -12.61 26.01 -27.94
CA ASP A 270 -13.86 25.25 -27.87
C ASP A 270 -15.08 26.10 -28.29
N ASN A 271 -15.06 27.42 -28.07
CA ASN A 271 -16.06 28.36 -28.60
C ASN A 271 -15.43 29.72 -29.00
N PRO A 272 -14.85 29.84 -30.21
CA PRO A 272 -14.15 31.06 -30.64
C PRO A 272 -15.07 32.28 -30.82
N GLN A 273 -16.37 32.10 -31.08
CA GLN A 273 -17.31 33.22 -31.23
C GLN A 273 -17.70 33.84 -29.87
N GLU A 274 -18.00 33.00 -28.88
CA GLU A 274 -18.28 33.45 -27.50
C GLU A 274 -17.04 34.10 -26.87
N PHE A 275 -15.85 33.54 -27.12
CA PHE A 275 -14.59 34.14 -26.66
C PHE A 275 -14.33 35.54 -27.26
N ALA A 276 -14.70 35.78 -28.53
CA ALA A 276 -14.59 37.10 -29.14
C ALA A 276 -15.53 38.11 -28.46
N VAL A 277 -16.79 37.76 -28.21
CA VAL A 277 -17.77 38.61 -27.52
C VAL A 277 -17.31 38.96 -26.09
N LEU A 278 -16.77 37.97 -25.35
CA LEU A 278 -16.23 38.20 -24.01
C LEU A 278 -15.01 39.12 -24.01
N ARG A 279 -14.09 38.96 -24.98
CA ARG A 279 -12.92 39.83 -25.14
C ARG A 279 -13.32 41.27 -25.44
N ASP A 280 -14.25 41.45 -26.39
CA ASP A 280 -14.59 42.78 -26.91
C ASP A 280 -15.51 43.54 -25.92
N GLY A 281 -16.36 42.84 -25.18
CA GLY A 281 -17.09 43.39 -24.03
C GLY A 281 -16.18 43.89 -22.90
N ALA A 282 -15.06 43.21 -22.63
CA ALA A 282 -14.07 43.64 -21.63
C ALA A 282 -13.31 44.91 -22.05
N VAL A 283 -13.09 45.12 -23.36
CA VAL A 283 -12.54 46.39 -23.89
C VAL A 283 -13.56 47.52 -23.70
N GLY A 284 -14.85 47.25 -23.97
CA GLY A 284 -15.94 48.23 -23.82
C GLY A 284 -16.11 48.79 -22.40
N GLN A 285 -15.76 48.04 -21.35
CA GLN A 285 -15.79 48.54 -19.97
C GLN A 285 -14.59 49.44 -19.61
N LYS A 286 -13.41 49.22 -20.21
CA LYS A 286 -12.22 50.06 -19.97
C LYS A 286 -12.26 51.42 -20.66
N ALA A 287 -13.21 51.66 -21.56
CA ALA A 287 -13.44 52.96 -22.18
C ALA A 287 -14.46 53.84 -21.41
N LYS A 288 -14.76 53.50 -20.14
CA LYS A 288 -15.83 54.14 -19.34
C LYS A 288 -15.45 54.41 -17.87
N GLN A 289 -14.15 54.51 -17.59
CA GLN A 289 -13.54 55.00 -16.35
C GLN A 289 -12.46 56.02 -16.71
#